data_AF-A0A0F9FGF3-F1
#
_entry.id   AF-A0A0F9FGF3-F1
#
_cell.length_a   1.000
_cell.length_b   1.000
_cell.length_c   1.000
_cell.angle_alpha   90.00
_cell.angle_beta   90.00
_cell.angle_gamma   90.00
#
_symmetry.space_group_name_H-M   'P 1'
#
loop_
_entity.id
_entity.type
_entity.pdbx_description
1 polymer ?
#
loop_
_entity_poly.entity_id
_entity_poly.type
_entity_poly.pdbx_seq_one_letter_code
_entity_poly.pdbx_strand_id
1 'polypeptide(L)'
;MRDVRIWVVVICAAVCIAVEARAADSIVYTVTQLRNAMNGADPGDRIYVAPGNYSSRLWVQDVHGEPGNMIQVLALDPDNRPVFTSNAASCITIYNSSYILMDGIIAYGGGTPTQGSNNIEFPYGHHMILKNSYSYDIDHNGNTDGVKFAHSDNILMYNTKIESWAEGGSAIDQMISSNSLMMRNTITFPDMSPDVAANGTQPKGESFENGYYKNTFIDGSSRALQFGGSGGALHWEAWDMVAMGNVIDGGEASVAYVSSTTSVFDYNTIVDPEIWIMRILREGGDQQTAYNTFRRNLIEYGTLNRIQNIGPNTRPETFDYANNYWYRWTNPGGSIPTLPGGETNPAGGTDPQLDAEYRPLYGPARAYGAHAPAMEAAWEPYTDWFAWAWAKALEYEPDAVAGGEYRVAPGLTVRLDAAASTAGSGSYGDHTITSWTWDIDGDGVFDDASGETVELSFDDLAAMGLSPGTHQVGLRISSDTEYDPIVDWDLADLTILAVLITGDVNLDAKVNVTDLGALAANWQANGPEIGWGHGDFTADHIVNITDLGAMASNWQVGVEIISVPEPASAALLALGALVMIRRRTRR
;
A
#
# COMPACT_ATOMS: atom_id res chain seq x y z
N MET A 1 -38.87 -63.63 -36.32
CA MET A 1 -37.41 -63.43 -36.37
C MET A 1 -37.17 -62.44 -37.50
N ARG A 2 -37.35 -61.14 -37.22
CA ARG A 2 -36.34 -60.18 -36.71
C ARG A 2 -35.34 -59.85 -37.82
N ASP A 3 -35.47 -58.71 -38.50
CA ASP A 3 -34.93 -57.36 -38.16
C ASP A 3 -33.85 -57.09 -39.25
N VAL A 4 -33.52 -55.91 -39.77
CA VAL A 4 -33.54 -54.51 -39.30
C VAL A 4 -33.66 -53.64 -40.56
N ARG A 5 -34.51 -52.61 -40.57
CA ARG A 5 -34.36 -51.46 -41.51
C ARG A 5 -33.76 -50.31 -40.71
N ILE A 6 -32.53 -49.94 -41.05
CA ILE A 6 -31.81 -48.82 -40.46
C ILE A 6 -32.41 -47.53 -41.04
N TRP A 7 -33.00 -46.71 -40.16
CA TRP A 7 -33.36 -45.33 -40.47
C TRP A 7 -32.17 -44.45 -40.10
N VAL A 8 -31.57 -43.79 -41.10
CA VAL A 8 -30.61 -42.72 -40.86
C VAL A 8 -31.40 -41.46 -40.53
N VAL A 9 -31.41 -41.08 -39.26
CA VAL A 9 -31.90 -39.77 -38.81
C VAL A 9 -30.76 -38.79 -39.00
N VAL A 10 -30.89 -37.87 -39.95
CA VAL A 10 -30.01 -36.71 -40.06
C VAL A 10 -30.49 -35.67 -39.05
N ILE A 11 -29.78 -35.55 -37.93
CA ILE A 11 -29.98 -34.45 -36.98
C ILE A 11 -29.15 -33.27 -37.51
N CYS A 12 -29.83 -32.30 -38.13
CA CYS A 12 -29.25 -30.97 -38.35
C CYS A 12 -29.22 -30.24 -37.00
N ALA A 13 -28.09 -30.31 -36.30
CA ALA A 13 -27.83 -29.41 -35.18
C ALA A 13 -27.53 -28.02 -35.76
N ALA A 14 -28.52 -27.14 -35.75
CA ALA A 14 -28.28 -25.72 -35.93
C ALA A 14 -27.52 -25.22 -34.69
N VAL A 15 -26.22 -25.02 -34.82
CA VAL A 15 -25.44 -24.27 -33.84
C VAL A 15 -25.84 -22.81 -34.02
N CYS A 16 -26.83 -22.38 -33.24
CA CYS A 16 -27.07 -20.95 -33.03
C CYS A 16 -25.90 -20.42 -32.21
N ILE A 17 -24.91 -19.82 -32.88
CA ILE A 17 -24.01 -18.89 -32.22
C ILE A 17 -24.88 -17.66 -31.93
N ALA A 18 -25.39 -17.56 -30.70
CA ALA A 18 -25.92 -16.32 -30.21
C ALA A 18 -24.72 -15.36 -30.10
N VAL A 19 -24.55 -14.52 -31.12
CA VAL A 19 -23.82 -13.27 -30.93
C VAL A 19 -24.77 -12.44 -30.08
N GLU A 20 -24.54 -12.39 -28.77
CA GLU A 20 -25.20 -11.41 -27.92
C GLU A 20 -24.85 -10.04 -28.46
N ALA A 21 -25.84 -9.39 -29.09
CA ALA A 21 -25.72 -8.02 -29.49
C ALA A 21 -25.66 -7.19 -28.19
N ARG A 22 -24.47 -6.70 -27.85
CA ARG A 22 -24.25 -5.75 -26.75
C ARG A 22 -25.27 -4.62 -26.90
N ALA A 23 -26.19 -4.50 -25.94
CA ALA A 23 -27.17 -3.43 -25.92
C ALA A 23 -26.43 -2.08 -25.86
N ALA A 24 -26.97 -1.09 -26.57
CA ALA A 24 -26.24 0.09 -27.01
C ALA A 24 -25.90 1.03 -25.84
N ASP A 25 -24.63 1.43 -25.74
CA ASP A 25 -24.16 2.52 -24.91
C ASP A 25 -25.08 3.75 -25.03
N SER A 26 -25.58 4.27 -23.90
CA SER A 26 -26.43 5.46 -23.86
C SER A 26 -25.69 6.65 -23.25
N ILE A 27 -25.97 7.87 -23.72
CA ILE A 27 -25.38 9.10 -23.18
C ILE A 27 -26.49 9.97 -22.60
N VAL A 28 -26.30 10.44 -21.36
CA VAL A 28 -27.27 11.26 -20.62
C VAL A 28 -26.66 12.58 -20.18
N TYR A 29 -27.47 13.64 -20.19
CA TYR A 29 -27.04 15.02 -19.93
C TYR A 29 -27.78 15.66 -18.73
N THR A 30 -28.74 14.94 -18.15
CA THR A 30 -29.58 15.42 -17.05
C THR A 30 -29.91 14.30 -16.08
N VAL A 31 -30.26 14.65 -14.84
CA VAL A 31 -30.70 13.68 -13.83
C VAL A 31 -31.93 12.89 -14.29
N THR A 32 -32.88 13.55 -14.98
CA THR A 32 -34.08 12.87 -15.50
C THR A 32 -33.73 11.85 -16.57
N GLN A 33 -32.80 12.17 -17.48
CA GLN A 33 -32.34 11.21 -18.49
C GLN A 33 -31.60 10.04 -17.84
N LEU A 34 -30.70 10.31 -16.88
CA LEU A 34 -30.00 9.26 -16.15
C LEU A 34 -30.97 8.33 -15.40
N ARG A 35 -31.91 8.91 -14.64
CA ARG A 35 -32.94 8.13 -13.94
C ARG A 35 -33.73 7.23 -14.89
N ASN A 36 -34.15 7.78 -16.03
CA ASN A 36 -34.90 7.01 -17.03
C ASN A 36 -34.06 5.91 -17.69
N ALA A 37 -32.77 6.20 -17.95
CA ALA A 37 -31.84 5.21 -18.50
C ALA A 37 -31.62 4.06 -17.52
N MET A 38 -31.36 4.36 -16.23
CA MET A 38 -31.17 3.32 -15.21
C MET A 38 -32.43 2.48 -14.99
N ASN A 39 -33.62 3.09 -14.93
CA ASN A 39 -34.89 2.36 -14.75
C ASN A 39 -35.27 1.48 -15.96
N GLY A 40 -34.68 1.74 -17.13
CA GLY A 40 -34.93 0.99 -18.36
C GLY A 40 -33.75 0.16 -18.83
N ALA A 41 -32.68 0.06 -18.03
CA ALA A 41 -31.45 -0.64 -18.38
C ALA A 41 -31.62 -2.15 -18.24
N ASP A 42 -31.08 -2.89 -19.20
CA ASP A 42 -30.88 -4.34 -19.11
C ASP A 42 -29.51 -4.63 -18.43
N PRO A 43 -29.34 -5.79 -17.78
CA PRO A 43 -28.04 -6.20 -17.24
C PRO A 43 -26.90 -6.10 -18.29
N GLY A 44 -25.81 -5.42 -17.92
CA GLY A 44 -24.66 -5.18 -18.80
C GLY A 44 -24.71 -3.87 -19.58
N ASP A 45 -25.82 -3.12 -19.51
CA ASP A 45 -25.92 -1.82 -20.17
C ASP A 45 -24.93 -0.80 -19.60
N ARG A 46 -24.45 0.09 -20.49
CA ARG A 46 -23.56 1.19 -20.15
C ARG A 46 -24.26 2.53 -20.38
N ILE A 47 -24.26 3.35 -19.35
CA ILE A 47 -24.85 4.69 -19.33
C ILE A 47 -23.74 5.68 -19.04
N TYR A 48 -23.34 6.44 -20.05
CA TYR A 48 -22.34 7.50 -19.91
C TYR A 48 -23.01 8.81 -19.54
N VAL A 49 -22.51 9.42 -18.47
CA VAL A 49 -22.98 10.68 -17.92
C VAL A 49 -22.07 11.78 -18.42
N ALA A 50 -22.60 12.63 -19.29
CA ALA A 50 -21.85 13.74 -19.88
C ALA A 50 -21.38 14.74 -18.81
N PRO A 51 -20.28 15.49 -19.06
CA PRO A 51 -19.87 16.60 -18.20
C PRO A 51 -21.01 17.57 -17.93
N GLY A 52 -21.16 18.00 -16.68
CA GLY A 52 -22.15 19.01 -16.32
C GLY A 52 -22.62 18.95 -14.87
N ASN A 53 -23.51 19.87 -14.54
CA ASN A 53 -24.12 19.99 -13.22
C ASN A 53 -25.51 19.31 -13.20
N TYR A 54 -25.66 18.35 -12.30
CA TYR A 54 -26.82 17.50 -12.10
C TYR A 54 -27.52 17.95 -10.80
N SER A 55 -28.21 19.08 -10.86
CA SER A 55 -28.66 19.85 -9.69
C SER A 55 -30.00 19.39 -9.06
N SER A 56 -30.26 18.08 -9.08
CA SER A 56 -31.41 17.48 -8.41
C SER A 56 -31.08 16.07 -7.97
N ARG A 57 -31.69 15.57 -6.90
CA ARG A 57 -31.48 14.19 -6.44
C ARG A 57 -31.69 13.17 -7.56
N LEU A 58 -30.65 12.39 -7.84
CA LEU A 58 -30.80 11.11 -8.52
C LEU A 58 -31.39 10.13 -7.51
N TRP A 59 -32.63 9.70 -7.75
CA TRP A 59 -33.28 8.65 -6.98
C TRP A 59 -33.69 7.56 -7.96
N VAL A 60 -33.16 6.38 -7.74
CA VAL A 60 -33.44 5.16 -8.50
C VAL A 60 -33.74 4.06 -7.49
N GLN A 61 -34.66 3.16 -7.85
CA GLN A 61 -35.11 2.08 -6.98
C GLN A 61 -35.38 0.82 -7.80
N ASP A 62 -35.09 -0.34 -7.21
CA ASP A 62 -35.38 -1.67 -7.77
C ASP A 62 -34.74 -1.88 -9.16
N VAL A 63 -33.49 -1.42 -9.32
CA VAL A 63 -32.68 -1.61 -10.54
C VAL A 63 -31.62 -2.67 -10.29
N HIS A 64 -31.59 -3.68 -11.17
CA HIS A 64 -30.80 -4.89 -10.96
C HIS A 64 -30.07 -5.27 -12.23
N GLY A 65 -28.74 -5.28 -12.18
CA GLY A 65 -27.92 -6.04 -13.12
C GLY A 65 -27.90 -7.53 -12.75
N GLU A 66 -26.94 -8.26 -13.31
CA GLU A 66 -26.72 -9.68 -13.01
C GLU A 66 -25.24 -9.97 -12.69
N PRO A 67 -24.93 -11.10 -12.02
CA PRO A 67 -23.55 -11.56 -11.90
C PRO A 67 -22.83 -11.57 -13.25
N GLY A 68 -21.69 -10.86 -13.34
CA GLY A 68 -20.92 -10.72 -14.58
C GLY A 68 -21.44 -9.67 -15.57
N ASN A 69 -22.70 -9.21 -15.42
CA ASN A 69 -23.35 -8.23 -16.29
C ASN A 69 -23.92 -7.07 -15.45
N MET A 70 -23.03 -6.31 -14.83
CA MET A 70 -23.41 -5.14 -14.05
C MET A 70 -23.92 -4.01 -14.97
N ILE A 71 -24.93 -3.26 -14.51
CA ILE A 71 -25.29 -2.00 -15.14
C ILE A 71 -24.22 -0.97 -14.77
N GLN A 72 -23.66 -0.28 -15.76
CA GLN A 72 -22.54 0.64 -15.56
C GLN A 72 -22.98 2.08 -15.77
N VAL A 73 -22.80 2.92 -14.75
CA VAL A 73 -22.97 4.37 -14.81
C VAL A 73 -21.59 5.01 -14.77
N LEU A 74 -21.13 5.51 -15.91
CA LEU A 74 -19.76 5.95 -16.13
C LEU A 74 -19.73 7.45 -16.42
N ALA A 75 -18.72 8.17 -15.96
CA ALA A 75 -18.44 9.50 -16.53
C ALA A 75 -18.19 9.36 -18.04
N LEU A 76 -18.64 10.31 -18.86
CA LEU A 76 -18.31 10.28 -20.29
C LEU A 76 -16.87 10.76 -20.54
N ASP A 77 -16.42 11.70 -19.73
CA ASP A 77 -15.13 12.37 -19.83
C ASP A 77 -14.49 12.40 -18.43
N PRO A 78 -13.48 11.56 -18.19
CA PRO A 78 -12.81 11.48 -16.89
C PRO A 78 -12.11 12.77 -16.45
N ASP A 79 -11.69 13.62 -17.40
CA ASP A 79 -11.07 14.92 -17.08
C ASP A 79 -12.12 15.98 -16.69
N ASN A 80 -13.38 15.80 -17.13
CA ASN A 80 -14.49 16.74 -16.90
C ASN A 80 -15.71 16.02 -16.32
N ARG A 81 -15.56 15.54 -15.09
CA ARG A 81 -16.53 14.65 -14.44
C ARG A 81 -17.91 15.29 -14.21
N PRO A 82 -19.00 14.51 -14.25
CA PRO A 82 -20.34 14.99 -13.90
C PRO A 82 -20.47 15.26 -12.39
N VAL A 83 -21.05 16.42 -12.05
CA VAL A 83 -21.20 16.90 -10.66
C VAL A 83 -22.66 16.83 -10.24
N PHE A 84 -22.98 16.02 -9.25
CA PHE A 84 -24.29 15.86 -8.65
C PHE A 84 -24.41 16.72 -7.40
N THR A 85 -25.43 17.58 -7.37
CA THR A 85 -25.74 18.44 -6.22
C THR A 85 -27.24 18.49 -5.99
N SER A 86 -27.68 18.63 -4.74
CA SER A 86 -29.10 18.50 -4.38
C SER A 86 -29.43 19.15 -3.05
N ASN A 87 -30.47 19.98 -3.04
CA ASN A 87 -31.10 20.50 -1.80
C ASN A 87 -32.09 19.48 -1.18
N ALA A 88 -31.87 18.18 -1.39
CA ALA A 88 -32.68 17.10 -0.85
C ALA A 88 -31.82 16.23 0.07
N ALA A 89 -32.41 15.17 0.64
CA ALA A 89 -31.70 14.29 1.59
C ALA A 89 -30.42 13.63 1.04
N SER A 90 -30.25 13.56 -0.28
CA SER A 90 -28.96 13.19 -0.90
C SER A 90 -28.79 13.76 -2.30
N CYS A 91 -27.56 13.74 -2.82
CA CYS A 91 -27.32 13.94 -4.25
C CYS A 91 -27.71 12.70 -5.05
N ILE A 92 -27.27 11.51 -4.59
CA ILE A 92 -27.53 10.24 -5.24
C ILE A 92 -28.09 9.24 -4.25
N THR A 93 -29.15 8.54 -4.65
CA THR A 93 -29.69 7.41 -3.91
C THR A 93 -30.09 6.28 -4.85
N ILE A 94 -29.48 5.12 -4.63
CA ILE A 94 -29.71 3.89 -5.41
C ILE A 94 -30.29 2.84 -4.45
N TYR A 95 -31.62 2.81 -4.36
CA TYR A 95 -32.37 2.10 -3.33
C TYR A 95 -32.71 0.67 -3.77
N ASN A 96 -32.52 -0.32 -2.88
CA ASN A 96 -32.92 -1.71 -3.11
C ASN A 96 -32.50 -2.24 -4.49
N SER A 97 -31.23 -2.05 -4.83
CA SER A 97 -30.69 -2.29 -6.17
C SER A 97 -29.44 -3.16 -6.09
N SER A 98 -29.04 -3.78 -7.20
CA SER A 98 -27.88 -4.67 -7.19
C SER A 98 -27.16 -4.78 -8.53
N TYR A 99 -25.89 -5.20 -8.49
CA TYR A 99 -25.03 -5.33 -9.67
C TYR A 99 -24.95 -4.02 -10.47
N ILE A 100 -24.66 -2.92 -9.77
CA ILE A 100 -24.47 -1.59 -10.35
C ILE A 100 -23.04 -1.11 -10.08
N LEU A 101 -22.37 -0.63 -11.12
CA LEU A 101 -21.10 0.08 -11.05
C LEU A 101 -21.37 1.59 -11.27
N MET A 102 -20.91 2.43 -10.34
CA MET A 102 -20.80 3.87 -10.54
C MET A 102 -19.31 4.25 -10.56
N ASP A 103 -18.84 4.80 -11.67
CA ASP A 103 -17.43 5.18 -11.86
C ASP A 103 -17.32 6.66 -12.26
N GLY A 104 -16.48 7.43 -11.54
CA GLY A 104 -16.07 8.76 -11.97
C GLY A 104 -17.01 9.89 -11.65
N ILE A 105 -18.05 9.66 -10.86
CA ILE A 105 -19.02 10.70 -10.51
C ILE A 105 -18.50 11.59 -9.38
N ILE A 106 -18.98 12.84 -9.34
CA ILE A 106 -18.74 13.76 -8.23
C ILE A 106 -20.07 14.02 -7.52
N ALA A 107 -20.10 13.93 -6.19
CA ALA A 107 -21.23 14.35 -5.35
C ALA A 107 -20.78 15.51 -4.45
N TYR A 108 -21.56 16.59 -4.46
CA TYR A 108 -21.21 17.87 -3.85
C TYR A 108 -22.37 18.48 -3.07
N GLY A 109 -22.12 18.86 -1.81
CA GLY A 109 -23.06 19.65 -1.01
C GLY A 109 -24.42 18.99 -0.77
N GLY A 110 -24.46 17.66 -0.70
CA GLY A 110 -25.67 16.88 -0.55
C GLY A 110 -26.27 17.05 0.84
N GLY A 111 -27.52 17.49 0.88
CA GLY A 111 -28.33 17.42 2.07
C GLY A 111 -29.23 18.61 2.36
N THR A 112 -29.76 18.63 3.58
CA THR A 112 -30.50 19.79 4.09
C THR A 112 -30.10 20.10 5.53
N PRO A 113 -30.13 21.38 5.95
CA PRO A 113 -29.79 21.78 7.33
C PRO A 113 -30.68 21.18 8.44
N THR A 114 -31.79 20.51 8.11
CA THR A 114 -32.79 20.09 9.12
C THR A 114 -33.04 18.58 9.19
N GLN A 115 -32.59 17.78 8.24
CA GLN A 115 -32.97 16.35 8.18
C GLN A 115 -31.81 15.35 8.35
N GLY A 116 -30.53 15.77 8.32
CA GLY A 116 -29.42 14.83 8.12
C GLY A 116 -29.50 14.19 6.72
N SER A 117 -28.37 13.92 6.07
CA SER A 117 -28.37 13.63 4.62
C SER A 117 -27.11 12.90 4.17
N ASN A 118 -26.96 12.56 2.90
CA ASN A 118 -25.70 11.97 2.40
C ASN A 118 -25.36 12.54 1.04
N ASN A 119 -24.08 12.63 0.68
CA ASN A 119 -23.74 12.91 -0.72
C ASN A 119 -24.18 11.73 -1.60
N ILE A 120 -23.78 10.51 -1.24
CA ILE A 120 -24.12 9.27 -1.95
C ILE A 120 -24.70 8.27 -0.95
N GLU A 121 -25.80 7.60 -1.32
CA GLU A 121 -26.43 6.58 -0.48
C GLU A 121 -26.85 5.37 -1.31
N PHE A 122 -26.36 4.18 -0.96
CA PHE A 122 -26.88 2.92 -1.50
C PHE A 122 -27.53 2.12 -0.36
N PRO A 123 -28.85 2.28 -0.13
CA PRO A 123 -29.54 1.55 0.92
C PRO A 123 -30.22 0.28 0.38
N TYR A 124 -30.25 -0.77 1.20
CA TYR A 124 -30.88 -2.07 0.91
C TYR A 124 -30.33 -2.77 -0.34
N GLY A 125 -29.12 -2.45 -0.77
CA GLY A 125 -28.56 -2.99 -2.02
C GLY A 125 -27.46 -4.01 -1.80
N HIS A 126 -27.10 -4.73 -2.86
CA HIS A 126 -25.99 -5.66 -2.81
C HIS A 126 -25.20 -5.77 -4.11
N HIS A 127 -23.94 -6.18 -4.04
CA HIS A 127 -23.07 -6.35 -5.22
C HIS A 127 -22.95 -5.05 -6.02
N MET A 128 -22.60 -3.95 -5.36
CA MET A 128 -22.46 -2.63 -5.99
C MET A 128 -21.03 -2.11 -5.85
N ILE A 129 -20.60 -1.35 -6.85
CA ILE A 129 -19.26 -0.76 -6.89
C ILE A 129 -19.38 0.76 -6.98
N LEU A 130 -18.71 1.46 -6.08
CA LEU A 130 -18.42 2.89 -6.21
C LEU A 130 -16.92 3.04 -6.47
N LYS A 131 -16.55 3.49 -7.66
CA LYS A 131 -15.16 3.54 -8.11
C LYS A 131 -14.79 4.95 -8.54
N ASN A 132 -13.53 5.36 -8.30
CA ASN A 132 -12.96 6.60 -8.82
C ASN A 132 -13.82 7.84 -8.53
N SER A 133 -14.65 7.80 -7.49
CA SER A 133 -15.68 8.81 -7.25
C SER A 133 -15.16 9.88 -6.29
N TYR A 134 -15.85 11.01 -6.19
CA TYR A 134 -15.47 12.06 -5.26
C TYR A 134 -16.69 12.62 -4.53
N SER A 135 -16.66 12.56 -3.21
CA SER A 135 -17.70 13.13 -2.35
C SER A 135 -17.09 14.26 -1.51
N TYR A 136 -17.60 15.48 -1.63
CA TYR A 136 -17.04 16.58 -0.85
C TYR A 136 -18.01 17.71 -0.48
N ASP A 137 -17.54 18.55 0.45
CA ASP A 137 -18.09 19.85 0.89
C ASP A 137 -19.55 19.76 1.35
N ILE A 138 -19.76 19.13 2.50
CA ILE A 138 -21.06 19.07 3.17
C ILE A 138 -21.09 20.13 4.27
N ASP A 139 -21.66 21.31 3.96
CA ASP A 139 -21.51 22.52 4.79
C ASP A 139 -22.48 22.67 5.97
N HIS A 140 -23.32 21.67 6.26
CA HIS A 140 -24.40 21.81 7.22
C HIS A 140 -24.41 20.77 8.34
N ASN A 141 -24.70 21.26 9.55
CA ASN A 141 -24.68 20.47 10.79
C ASN A 141 -25.68 19.32 10.78
N GLY A 142 -25.26 18.18 11.33
CA GLY A 142 -26.10 16.99 11.48
C GLY A 142 -25.32 15.72 11.18
N ASN A 143 -25.98 14.58 11.37
CA ASN A 143 -25.46 13.31 10.89
C ASN A 143 -25.59 13.27 9.36
N THR A 144 -24.55 13.74 8.68
CA THR A 144 -24.52 13.79 7.22
C THR A 144 -23.26 13.15 6.68
N ASP A 145 -23.42 12.12 5.88
CA ASP A 145 -22.33 11.23 5.49
C ASP A 145 -21.83 11.53 4.08
N GLY A 146 -20.53 11.38 3.85
CA GLY A 146 -19.94 11.46 2.51
C GLY A 146 -20.51 10.36 1.60
N VAL A 147 -20.48 9.12 2.08
CA VAL A 147 -21.08 7.96 1.44
C VAL A 147 -21.73 7.10 2.50
N LYS A 148 -22.96 6.64 2.27
CA LYS A 148 -23.68 5.75 3.18
C LYS A 148 -24.09 4.46 2.52
N PHE A 149 -23.77 3.35 3.18
CA PHE A 149 -24.25 2.01 2.87
C PHE A 149 -25.11 1.56 4.05
N ALA A 150 -26.42 1.44 3.85
CA ALA A 150 -27.35 1.06 4.90
C ALA A 150 -28.08 -0.22 4.51
N HIS A 151 -28.08 -1.24 5.36
CA HIS A 151 -28.66 -2.57 5.06
C HIS A 151 -28.11 -3.14 3.75
N SER A 152 -26.82 -2.96 3.49
CA SER A 152 -26.22 -3.30 2.20
C SER A 152 -25.02 -4.20 2.37
N ASP A 153 -24.87 -5.16 1.46
CA ASP A 153 -23.83 -6.19 1.53
C ASP A 153 -23.10 -6.34 0.20
N ASN A 154 -21.90 -6.93 0.22
CA ASN A 154 -21.10 -7.11 -0.99
C ASN A 154 -20.90 -5.77 -1.72
N ILE A 155 -20.29 -4.80 -1.05
CA ILE A 155 -19.96 -3.49 -1.63
C ILE A 155 -18.47 -3.41 -1.87
N LEU A 156 -18.07 -2.87 -3.02
CA LEU A 156 -16.69 -2.43 -3.25
C LEU A 156 -16.69 -0.91 -3.39
N MET A 157 -15.94 -0.23 -2.53
CA MET A 157 -15.60 1.18 -2.71
C MET A 157 -14.10 1.26 -3.00
N TYR A 158 -13.75 1.65 -4.22
CA TYR A 158 -12.39 1.56 -4.74
C TYR A 158 -11.90 2.91 -5.26
N ASN A 159 -10.70 3.32 -4.85
CA ASN A 159 -10.04 4.55 -5.33
C ASN A 159 -10.94 5.78 -5.29
N THR A 160 -11.75 5.93 -4.23
CA THR A 160 -12.67 7.04 -4.06
C THR A 160 -12.09 8.07 -3.08
N LYS A 161 -12.33 9.34 -3.35
CA LYS A 161 -11.96 10.43 -2.44
C LYS A 161 -13.19 10.91 -1.67
N ILE A 162 -13.02 11.19 -0.38
CA ILE A 162 -14.03 11.83 0.48
C ILE A 162 -13.37 12.96 1.25
N GLU A 163 -13.92 14.17 1.14
CA GLU A 163 -13.34 15.36 1.74
C GLU A 163 -14.40 16.22 2.44
N SER A 164 -14.14 16.64 3.68
CA SER A 164 -14.95 17.64 4.39
C SER A 164 -16.47 17.32 4.41
N TRP A 165 -16.83 16.19 5.04
CA TRP A 165 -18.24 15.87 5.34
C TRP A 165 -18.71 16.63 6.59
N ALA A 166 -19.95 16.42 7.04
CA ALA A 166 -20.45 17.13 8.21
C ALA A 166 -19.82 16.64 9.52
N GLU A 167 -19.57 17.56 10.45
CA GLU A 167 -18.98 17.28 11.77
C GLU A 167 -19.78 16.28 12.64
N GLY A 168 -21.04 16.00 12.28
CA GLY A 168 -21.89 15.02 12.95
C GLY A 168 -22.01 13.67 12.25
N GLY A 169 -21.42 13.49 11.07
CA GLY A 169 -21.54 12.29 10.23
C GLY A 169 -20.23 11.54 10.03
N SER A 170 -20.15 10.74 8.98
CA SER A 170 -18.95 9.97 8.63
C SER A 170 -18.56 10.14 7.16
N ALA A 171 -17.28 9.98 6.83
CA ALA A 171 -16.87 9.94 5.43
C ALA A 171 -17.53 8.73 4.74
N ILE A 172 -17.49 7.58 5.42
CA ILE A 172 -18.16 6.33 5.03
C ILE A 172 -18.97 5.80 6.23
N ASP A 173 -20.30 5.89 6.15
CA ASP A 173 -21.20 5.30 7.16
C ASP A 173 -21.76 3.96 6.67
N GLN A 174 -21.52 2.90 7.43
CA GLN A 174 -21.97 1.55 7.13
C GLN A 174 -22.91 1.08 8.24
N MET A 175 -24.20 0.94 7.96
CA MET A 175 -25.19 0.52 8.95
C MET A 175 -25.78 -0.81 8.53
N ILE A 176 -25.72 -1.84 9.38
CA ILE A 176 -26.21 -3.20 9.05
C ILE A 176 -25.62 -3.66 7.70
N SER A 177 -24.29 -3.57 7.57
CA SER A 177 -23.59 -3.86 6.31
C SER A 177 -22.59 -4.98 6.50
N SER A 178 -22.45 -5.84 5.50
CA SER A 178 -21.52 -6.97 5.56
C SER A 178 -20.81 -7.28 4.25
N ASN A 179 -19.78 -8.11 4.33
CA ASN A 179 -19.08 -8.67 3.17
C ASN A 179 -18.56 -7.60 2.20
N SER A 180 -18.20 -6.42 2.71
CA SER A 180 -17.85 -5.25 1.89
C SER A 180 -16.39 -4.85 2.07
N LEU A 181 -15.79 -4.30 1.01
CA LEU A 181 -14.41 -3.88 0.97
C LEU A 181 -14.29 -2.40 0.60
N MET A 182 -13.63 -1.64 1.48
CA MET A 182 -13.21 -0.26 1.24
C MET A 182 -11.71 -0.29 0.95
N MET A 183 -11.31 -0.03 -0.29
CA MET A 183 -9.93 -0.17 -0.73
C MET A 183 -9.40 1.03 -1.51
N ARG A 184 -8.15 1.44 -1.24
CA ARG A 184 -7.49 2.59 -1.91
C ARG A 184 -8.24 3.93 -1.80
N ASN A 185 -9.10 4.09 -0.81
CA ASN A 185 -9.84 5.35 -0.64
C ASN A 185 -8.96 6.38 0.07
N THR A 186 -9.16 7.65 -0.27
CA THR A 186 -8.53 8.79 0.41
C THR A 186 -9.60 9.57 1.17
N ILE A 187 -9.41 9.72 2.48
CA ILE A 187 -10.35 10.39 3.38
C ILE A 187 -9.65 11.57 4.05
N THR A 188 -10.20 12.77 3.91
CA THR A 188 -9.53 14.01 4.37
C THR A 188 -10.50 14.98 5.03
N PHE A 189 -10.14 15.52 6.21
CA PHE A 189 -10.94 16.54 6.90
C PHE A 189 -10.07 17.58 7.63
N PRO A 190 -9.37 18.45 6.88
CA PRO A 190 -8.29 19.29 7.41
C PRO A 190 -8.74 20.43 8.34
N ASP A 191 -10.02 20.81 8.34
CA ASP A 191 -10.55 21.93 9.12
C ASP A 191 -11.65 21.51 10.11
N MET A 192 -11.59 20.27 10.59
CA MET A 192 -12.58 19.74 11.53
C MET A 192 -12.50 20.47 12.89
N SER A 193 -13.65 20.88 13.45
CA SER A 193 -13.67 21.34 14.84
C SER A 193 -13.26 20.22 15.80
N PRO A 194 -12.56 20.53 16.92
CA PRO A 194 -12.17 19.50 17.88
C PRO A 194 -13.38 18.90 18.62
N ASP A 195 -13.24 17.65 19.05
CA ASP A 195 -14.18 16.83 19.81
C ASP A 195 -15.56 16.65 19.13
N VAL A 196 -15.62 16.62 17.79
CA VAL A 196 -16.85 16.36 17.03
C VAL A 196 -17.05 14.88 16.70
N ALA A 197 -18.20 14.52 16.14
CA ALA A 197 -18.58 13.14 15.83
C ALA A 197 -18.22 12.70 14.40
N ALA A 198 -17.38 13.46 13.70
CA ALA A 198 -16.94 13.19 12.34
C ALA A 198 -16.05 11.94 12.32
N ASN A 199 -16.52 10.82 11.77
CA ASN A 199 -15.72 9.59 11.69
C ASN A 199 -15.23 9.37 10.25
N GLY A 200 -14.06 8.77 10.06
CA GLY A 200 -13.60 8.41 8.71
C GLY A 200 -14.46 7.27 8.18
N THR A 201 -14.42 6.10 8.84
CA THR A 201 -15.35 5.00 8.57
C THR A 201 -16.14 4.61 9.81
N GLN A 202 -17.39 4.16 9.64
CA GLN A 202 -18.25 3.73 10.74
C GLN A 202 -19.18 2.56 10.37
N PRO A 203 -18.68 1.32 10.33
CA PRO A 203 -19.51 0.11 10.44
C PRO A 203 -20.21 0.04 11.80
N LYS A 204 -21.54 0.08 11.83
CA LYS A 204 -22.38 0.01 13.03
C LYS A 204 -23.67 -0.77 12.78
N GLY A 205 -24.48 -0.94 13.83
CA GLY A 205 -25.78 -1.58 13.73
C GLY A 205 -25.65 -3.03 13.27
N GLU A 206 -24.89 -3.86 13.98
CA GLU A 206 -24.74 -5.28 13.68
C GLU A 206 -24.03 -5.55 12.33
N SER A 207 -23.11 -4.68 11.94
CA SER A 207 -22.27 -4.88 10.74
C SER A 207 -21.20 -5.95 11.00
N PHE A 208 -20.81 -6.72 9.98
CA PHE A 208 -19.76 -7.74 10.12
C PHE A 208 -19.01 -8.04 8.82
N GLU A 209 -17.83 -8.65 8.89
CA GLU A 209 -17.08 -9.12 7.71
C GLU A 209 -16.78 -8.00 6.68
N ASN A 210 -16.47 -6.79 7.17
CA ASN A 210 -16.05 -5.68 6.30
C ASN A 210 -14.53 -5.43 6.40
N GLY A 211 -13.92 -5.17 5.24
CA GLY A 211 -12.49 -4.91 5.08
C GLY A 211 -12.17 -3.45 4.76
N TYR A 212 -11.07 -2.95 5.32
CA TYR A 212 -10.48 -1.63 5.05
C TYR A 212 -9.01 -1.81 4.67
N TYR A 213 -8.72 -1.75 3.38
CA TYR A 213 -7.42 -2.16 2.83
C TYR A 213 -6.73 -1.05 2.03
N LYS A 214 -5.46 -0.76 2.32
CA LYS A 214 -4.67 0.24 1.57
C LYS A 214 -5.36 1.63 1.47
N ASN A 215 -6.14 2.04 2.47
CA ASN A 215 -6.76 3.39 2.47
C ASN A 215 -5.82 4.42 3.12
N THR A 216 -6.00 5.68 2.77
CA THR A 216 -5.25 6.81 3.32
C THR A 216 -6.19 7.78 4.03
N PHE A 217 -5.84 8.15 5.26
CA PHE A 217 -6.53 9.15 6.07
C PHE A 217 -5.56 10.31 6.34
N ILE A 218 -5.95 11.53 6.00
CA ILE A 218 -5.14 12.76 6.19
C ILE A 218 -5.99 13.76 6.96
N ASP A 219 -5.64 14.03 8.22
CA ASP A 219 -6.51 14.75 9.17
C ASP A 219 -7.93 14.19 9.13
N GLY A 220 -8.01 12.88 8.94
CA GLY A 220 -9.14 12.28 8.24
C GLY A 220 -10.34 12.00 9.11
N SER A 221 -10.52 12.67 10.27
CA SER A 221 -11.68 12.62 11.21
C SER A 221 -11.31 12.76 12.70
N SER A 222 -12.32 12.79 13.58
CA SER A 222 -12.16 12.55 15.01
C SER A 222 -11.92 11.08 15.37
N ARG A 223 -12.25 10.16 14.44
CA ARG A 223 -12.07 8.71 14.55
C ARG A 223 -11.83 8.12 13.14
N ALA A 224 -10.56 7.94 12.73
CA ALA A 224 -10.21 7.55 11.35
C ALA A 224 -10.87 6.24 10.95
N LEU A 225 -10.60 5.18 11.70
CA LEU A 225 -11.26 3.89 11.53
C LEU A 225 -12.05 3.55 12.79
N GLN A 226 -13.39 3.53 12.70
CA GLN A 226 -14.23 3.07 13.80
C GLN A 226 -14.78 1.68 13.54
N PHE A 227 -14.74 0.79 14.53
CA PHE A 227 -15.47 -0.47 14.53
C PHE A 227 -16.64 -0.38 15.50
N GLY A 228 -17.86 -0.47 14.99
CA GLY A 228 -19.11 -0.39 15.74
C GLY A 228 -19.60 1.05 15.94
N GLY A 229 -20.48 1.28 16.92
CA GLY A 229 -21.11 2.58 17.10
C GLY A 229 -22.33 2.53 18.03
N SER A 230 -23.42 3.17 17.61
CA SER A 230 -24.66 3.27 18.39
C SER A 230 -25.92 3.01 17.53
N GLY A 231 -25.85 2.05 16.62
CA GLY A 231 -26.92 1.74 15.65
C GLY A 231 -27.98 0.74 16.17
N GLY A 232 -27.68 -0.05 17.18
CA GLY A 232 -28.50 -1.15 17.70
C GLY A 232 -28.59 -1.21 19.24
N ALA A 233 -29.48 -2.09 19.71
CA ALA A 233 -29.78 -2.23 21.15
C ALA A 233 -29.29 -3.55 21.76
N LEU A 234 -28.94 -4.54 20.94
CA LEU A 234 -28.56 -5.89 21.35
C LEU A 234 -27.22 -6.28 20.72
N HIS A 235 -26.52 -7.22 21.34
CA HIS A 235 -25.25 -7.76 20.87
C HIS A 235 -24.13 -6.70 20.77
N TRP A 236 -23.09 -7.02 20.00
CA TRP A 236 -22.09 -6.05 19.56
C TRP A 236 -22.62 -5.31 18.32
N GLU A 237 -22.19 -4.06 18.17
CA GLU A 237 -22.53 -3.19 17.04
C GLU A 237 -21.74 -3.51 15.76
N ALA A 238 -20.59 -4.15 15.94
CA ALA A 238 -19.77 -4.67 14.87
C ALA A 238 -18.92 -5.85 15.36
N TRP A 239 -18.68 -6.82 14.49
CA TRP A 239 -17.73 -7.90 14.73
C TRP A 239 -17.03 -8.33 13.46
N ASP A 240 -15.91 -9.06 13.58
CA ASP A 240 -15.18 -9.61 12.44
C ASP A 240 -14.90 -8.54 11.36
N MET A 241 -14.35 -7.41 11.79
CA MET A 241 -13.85 -6.36 10.89
C MET A 241 -12.35 -6.54 10.70
N VAL A 242 -11.80 -6.10 9.57
CA VAL A 242 -10.36 -6.12 9.34
C VAL A 242 -9.88 -4.84 8.67
N ALA A 243 -8.86 -4.22 9.23
CA ALA A 243 -8.18 -3.05 8.66
C ALA A 243 -6.67 -3.30 8.61
N MET A 244 -6.12 -3.34 7.39
CA MET A 244 -4.68 -3.50 7.15
C MET A 244 -4.19 -2.66 5.98
N GLY A 245 -2.90 -2.34 5.98
CA GLY A 245 -2.30 -1.57 4.89
C GLY A 245 -2.70 -0.09 4.89
N ASN A 246 -3.42 0.40 5.91
CA ASN A 246 -3.90 1.78 5.92
C ASN A 246 -2.84 2.74 6.47
N VAL A 247 -2.74 3.91 5.85
CA VAL A 247 -1.94 5.04 6.34
C VAL A 247 -2.89 6.05 6.99
N ILE A 248 -2.56 6.46 8.21
CA ILE A 248 -3.35 7.41 9.00
C ILE A 248 -2.40 8.50 9.48
N ASP A 249 -2.47 9.66 8.86
CA ASP A 249 -1.68 10.84 9.18
C ASP A 249 -2.58 11.91 9.82
N GLY A 250 -2.28 12.30 11.05
CA GLY A 250 -3.07 13.26 11.81
C GLY A 250 -4.40 12.70 12.35
N GLY A 251 -5.34 13.61 12.61
CA GLY A 251 -6.66 13.33 13.19
C GLY A 251 -6.64 13.00 14.70
N GLU A 252 -7.80 13.07 15.35
CA GLU A 252 -7.86 12.97 16.81
C GLU A 252 -7.61 11.57 17.36
N ALA A 253 -8.12 10.55 16.67
CA ALA A 253 -7.91 9.14 16.98
C ALA A 253 -7.79 8.29 15.72
N SER A 254 -6.74 7.48 15.64
CA SER A 254 -6.49 6.60 14.50
C SER A 254 -7.46 5.41 14.43
N VAL A 255 -7.82 4.85 15.59
CA VAL A 255 -8.80 3.75 15.66
C VAL A 255 -9.77 3.91 16.84
N ALA A 256 -11.03 3.54 16.64
CA ALA A 256 -12.03 3.48 17.68
C ALA A 256 -12.74 2.13 17.70
N TYR A 257 -12.61 1.36 18.78
CA TYR A 257 -13.40 0.16 19.03
C TYR A 257 -14.61 0.55 19.88
N VAL A 258 -15.80 0.49 19.30
CA VAL A 258 -17.02 1.04 19.87
C VAL A 258 -18.11 -0.02 19.87
N SER A 259 -18.37 -0.64 21.02
CA SER A 259 -19.30 -1.76 21.13
C SER A 259 -18.99 -2.91 20.15
N SER A 260 -17.71 -3.20 19.89
CA SER A 260 -17.26 -4.20 18.93
C SER A 260 -16.47 -5.37 19.54
N THR A 261 -16.38 -6.47 18.79
CA THR A 261 -15.56 -7.65 19.12
C THR A 261 -14.84 -8.19 17.89
N THR A 262 -13.79 -9.00 18.09
CA THR A 262 -13.06 -9.73 17.03
C THR A 262 -12.62 -8.90 15.83
N SER A 263 -12.54 -7.57 15.99
CA SER A 263 -12.13 -6.64 14.95
C SER A 263 -10.62 -6.48 14.96
N VAL A 264 -10.02 -6.49 13.78
CA VAL A 264 -8.57 -6.55 13.57
C VAL A 264 -8.06 -5.23 13.02
N PHE A 265 -7.13 -4.61 13.74
CA PHE A 265 -6.35 -3.46 13.29
C PHE A 265 -4.88 -3.87 13.28
N ASP A 266 -4.37 -4.20 12.09
CA ASP A 266 -3.11 -4.90 11.92
C ASP A 266 -2.32 -4.30 10.75
N TYR A 267 -1.00 -4.19 10.83
CA TYR A 267 -0.19 -3.61 9.76
C TYR A 267 -0.71 -2.27 9.21
N ASN A 268 -1.06 -1.32 10.09
CA ASN A 268 -1.35 0.06 9.69
C ASN A 268 -0.22 0.99 10.12
N THR A 269 0.02 2.04 9.33
CA THR A 269 0.97 3.11 9.68
C THR A 269 0.21 4.30 10.25
N ILE A 270 0.55 4.69 11.47
CA ILE A 270 -0.05 5.82 12.19
C ILE A 270 1.03 6.89 12.38
N VAL A 271 0.75 8.10 11.91
CA VAL A 271 1.65 9.25 12.01
C VAL A 271 0.92 10.42 12.64
N ASP A 272 1.59 11.02 13.63
CA ASP A 272 1.20 12.24 14.35
C ASP A 272 -0.29 12.36 14.73
N PRO A 273 -0.89 11.34 15.38
CA PRO A 273 -2.25 11.49 15.91
C PRO A 273 -2.29 12.63 16.94
N GLU A 274 -3.42 13.33 17.05
CA GLU A 274 -3.48 14.60 17.78
C GLU A 274 -3.88 14.44 19.26
N ILE A 275 -4.82 13.54 19.58
CA ILE A 275 -5.38 13.43 20.93
C ILE A 275 -5.16 12.03 21.52
N TRP A 276 -5.47 10.99 20.73
CA TRP A 276 -5.41 9.59 21.10
C TRP A 276 -4.88 8.75 19.93
N ILE A 277 -4.33 7.58 20.22
CA ILE A 277 -4.09 6.56 19.18
C ILE A 277 -5.34 5.70 19.04
N MET A 278 -5.91 5.28 20.17
CA MET A 278 -7.07 4.41 20.20
C MET A 278 -8.13 4.86 21.18
N ARG A 279 -9.39 4.69 20.78
CA ARG A 279 -10.57 4.81 21.65
C ARG A 279 -11.17 3.44 21.85
N ILE A 280 -11.55 3.12 23.08
CA ILE A 280 -12.22 1.86 23.45
C ILE A 280 -13.45 2.24 24.24
N LEU A 281 -14.60 2.20 23.57
CA LEU A 281 -15.86 2.77 24.06
C LEU A 281 -16.98 1.74 23.94
N ARG A 282 -18.09 1.99 24.63
CA ARG A 282 -19.36 1.29 24.45
C ARG A 282 -20.46 2.34 24.29
N GLU A 283 -20.96 2.50 23.07
CA GLU A 283 -21.94 3.54 22.70
C GLU A 283 -23.29 2.94 22.25
N GLY A 284 -23.32 1.66 21.88
CA GLY A 284 -24.51 0.88 21.53
C GLY A 284 -24.45 -0.57 22.02
N GLY A 285 -25.42 -1.38 21.62
CA GLY A 285 -25.48 -2.81 21.96
C GLY A 285 -25.62 -3.14 23.46
N ASP A 286 -25.67 -4.43 23.81
CA ASP A 286 -25.77 -4.92 25.19
C ASP A 286 -24.50 -5.64 25.70
N GLN A 287 -23.50 -5.82 24.84
CA GLN A 287 -22.21 -6.43 25.17
C GLN A 287 -21.13 -5.39 25.48
N GLN A 288 -20.07 -5.83 26.17
CA GLN A 288 -18.87 -5.02 26.40
C GLN A 288 -17.94 -5.12 25.19
N THR A 289 -17.34 -4.00 24.79
CA THR A 289 -16.25 -4.00 23.79
C THR A 289 -15.08 -4.83 24.31
N ALA A 290 -14.72 -5.89 23.60
CA ALA A 290 -13.80 -6.93 24.07
C ALA A 290 -13.19 -7.71 22.90
N TYR A 291 -12.08 -8.42 23.14
CA TYR A 291 -11.50 -9.40 22.22
C TYR A 291 -11.15 -8.87 20.81
N ASN A 292 -10.77 -7.60 20.72
CA ASN A 292 -10.29 -7.00 19.47
C ASN A 292 -8.76 -7.08 19.38
N THR A 293 -8.21 -6.83 18.20
CA THR A 293 -6.77 -6.96 17.92
C THR A 293 -6.16 -5.62 17.50
N PHE A 294 -5.00 -5.29 18.07
CA PHE A 294 -4.16 -4.15 17.67
C PHE A 294 -2.69 -4.61 17.61
N ARG A 295 -2.21 -4.99 16.42
CA ARG A 295 -0.89 -5.63 16.28
C ARG A 295 -0.14 -5.19 15.03
N ARG A 296 1.20 -5.30 15.04
CA ARG A 296 2.07 -5.04 13.87
C ARG A 296 1.90 -3.69 13.18
N ASN A 297 1.32 -2.73 13.89
CA ASN A 297 1.23 -1.37 13.42
C ASN A 297 2.57 -0.67 13.61
N LEU A 298 2.86 0.30 12.75
CA LEU A 298 3.94 1.26 12.94
C LEU A 298 3.31 2.55 13.44
N ILE A 299 3.75 3.02 14.61
CA ILE A 299 3.20 4.21 15.24
C ILE A 299 4.33 5.21 15.49
N GLU A 300 4.27 6.34 14.79
CA GLU A 300 5.05 7.53 15.07
C GLU A 300 4.15 8.60 15.69
N TYR A 301 4.50 9.12 16.87
CA TYR A 301 3.63 10.04 17.59
C TYR A 301 4.35 11.04 18.50
N GLY A 302 3.69 12.17 18.74
CA GLY A 302 4.19 13.26 19.57
C GLY A 302 3.73 13.22 21.02
N THR A 303 3.19 14.35 21.47
CA THR A 303 2.54 14.46 22.77
C THR A 303 1.04 14.30 22.61
N LEU A 304 0.51 13.28 23.26
CA LEU A 304 -0.92 12.98 23.27
C LEU A 304 -1.52 13.29 24.64
N ASN A 305 -2.84 13.46 24.69
CA ASN A 305 -3.57 13.50 25.96
C ASN A 305 -3.41 12.15 26.70
N ARG A 306 -3.54 11.05 25.95
CA ARG A 306 -3.30 9.66 26.39
C ARG A 306 -3.28 8.76 25.16
N ILE A 307 -2.60 7.62 25.25
CA ILE A 307 -2.54 6.64 24.15
C ILE A 307 -3.92 6.00 23.93
N GLN A 308 -4.54 5.52 25.01
CA GLN A 308 -5.86 4.88 24.98
C GLN A 308 -6.89 5.71 25.73
N ASN A 309 -7.97 6.09 25.05
CA ASN A 309 -9.16 6.64 25.68
C ASN A 309 -10.17 5.53 25.96
N ILE A 310 -10.23 5.08 27.22
CA ILE A 310 -11.07 3.96 27.63
C ILE A 310 -12.32 4.48 28.32
N GLY A 311 -13.48 4.13 27.79
CA GLY A 311 -14.80 4.41 28.35
C GLY A 311 -15.26 3.29 29.31
N PRO A 312 -16.31 3.56 30.12
CA PRO A 312 -16.89 2.55 31.00
C PRO A 312 -17.50 1.37 30.22
N ASN A 313 -17.69 0.24 30.90
CA ASN A 313 -18.31 -0.98 30.35
C ASN A 313 -17.57 -1.57 29.14
N THR A 314 -16.24 -1.49 29.15
CA THR A 314 -15.35 -2.10 28.17
C THR A 314 -14.43 -3.11 28.85
N ARG A 315 -13.80 -4.00 28.07
CA ARG A 315 -12.83 -4.99 28.54
C ARG A 315 -11.53 -4.95 27.75
N PRO A 316 -10.80 -3.81 27.79
CA PRO A 316 -9.60 -3.63 26.98
C PRO A 316 -8.47 -4.61 27.36
N GLU A 317 -8.50 -5.19 28.57
CA GLU A 317 -7.57 -6.23 29.02
C GLU A 317 -7.69 -7.55 28.25
N THR A 318 -8.73 -7.69 27.42
CA THR A 318 -8.97 -8.88 26.59
C THR A 318 -8.47 -8.75 25.16
N PHE A 319 -7.97 -7.57 24.79
CA PHE A 319 -7.50 -7.32 23.44
C PHE A 319 -6.16 -8.03 23.21
N ASP A 320 -5.92 -8.44 21.96
CA ASP A 320 -4.60 -8.90 21.52
C ASP A 320 -3.76 -7.71 21.07
N TYR A 321 -2.92 -7.21 21.97
CA TYR A 321 -1.87 -6.25 21.64
C TYR A 321 -0.56 -7.00 21.40
N ALA A 322 -0.02 -6.91 20.18
CA ALA A 322 1.20 -7.64 19.86
C ALA A 322 2.05 -6.99 18.79
N ASN A 323 3.37 -7.04 18.97
CA ASN A 323 4.36 -6.70 17.96
C ASN A 323 4.11 -5.35 17.29
N ASN A 324 3.73 -4.28 17.99
CA ASN A 324 3.67 -2.95 17.39
C ASN A 324 5.05 -2.28 17.49
N TYR A 325 5.36 -1.41 16.52
CA TYR A 325 6.54 -0.56 16.54
C TYR A 325 6.15 0.83 17.02
N TRP A 326 6.71 1.25 18.16
CA TRP A 326 6.39 2.54 18.77
C TRP A 326 7.57 3.51 18.68
N TYR A 327 7.34 4.68 18.11
CA TYR A 327 8.30 5.77 18.14
C TYR A 327 7.64 7.07 18.61
N ARG A 328 8.11 7.56 19.76
CA ARG A 328 7.69 8.85 20.31
C ARG A 328 8.77 9.88 20.08
N TRP A 329 8.63 10.72 19.05
CA TRP A 329 9.66 11.69 18.67
C TRP A 329 9.96 12.73 19.78
N THR A 330 8.98 13.06 20.64
CA THR A 330 9.19 13.95 21.81
C THR A 330 9.98 13.31 22.96
N ASN A 331 10.00 11.98 23.05
CA ASN A 331 10.71 11.24 24.10
C ASN A 331 10.98 9.78 23.64
N PRO A 332 12.02 9.55 22.81
CA PRO A 332 12.26 8.22 22.23
C PRO A 332 12.43 7.11 23.27
N GLY A 333 13.04 7.41 24.42
CA GLY A 333 13.19 6.46 25.53
C GLY A 333 11.89 6.06 26.23
N GLY A 334 10.79 6.78 25.97
CA GLY A 334 9.45 6.49 26.47
C GLY A 334 8.43 6.17 25.37
N SER A 335 8.89 5.58 24.26
CA SER A 335 8.04 5.28 23.10
C SER A 335 7.07 4.13 23.35
N ILE A 336 7.46 3.09 24.09
CA ILE A 336 6.60 1.93 24.30
C ILE A 336 5.63 2.24 25.46
N PRO A 337 4.31 2.32 25.21
CA PRO A 337 3.34 2.62 26.24
C PRO A 337 2.99 1.40 27.09
N THR A 338 2.31 1.61 28.21
CA THR A 338 1.61 0.53 28.91
C THR A 338 0.21 0.37 28.32
N LEU A 339 -0.07 -0.81 27.75
CA LEU A 339 -1.39 -1.17 27.23
C LEU A 339 -2.17 -2.01 28.25
N PRO A 340 -3.52 -1.93 28.28
CA PRO A 340 -4.34 -2.80 29.11
C PRO A 340 -4.06 -4.28 28.81
N GLY A 341 -3.85 -5.11 29.83
CA GLY A 341 -3.48 -6.52 29.63
C GLY A 341 -2.01 -6.75 29.21
N GLY A 342 -1.29 -5.70 28.81
CA GLY A 342 0.09 -5.76 28.32
C GLY A 342 0.17 -6.03 26.81
N GLU A 343 1.31 -5.68 26.22
CA GLU A 343 1.62 -5.98 24.82
C GLU A 343 2.65 -7.10 24.72
N THR A 344 2.43 -8.03 23.79
CA THR A 344 3.38 -9.10 23.47
C THR A 344 4.44 -8.59 22.50
N ASN A 345 5.72 -8.68 22.87
CA ASN A 345 6.88 -8.30 22.04
C ASN A 345 6.81 -6.90 21.40
N PRO A 346 6.57 -5.82 22.17
CA PRO A 346 6.63 -4.46 21.61
C PRO A 346 8.05 -4.15 21.11
N ALA A 347 8.15 -3.45 19.99
CA ALA A 347 9.38 -2.90 19.44
C ALA A 347 9.30 -1.37 19.38
N GLY A 348 10.45 -0.71 19.22
CA GLY A 348 10.46 0.75 19.03
C GLY A 348 11.58 1.49 19.76
N GLY A 349 11.40 2.80 19.91
CA GLY A 349 12.34 3.72 20.56
C GLY A 349 13.44 4.27 19.65
N THR A 350 13.50 3.80 18.40
CA THR A 350 14.33 4.38 17.33
C THR A 350 13.40 4.99 16.29
N ASP A 351 13.85 6.05 15.64
CA ASP A 351 13.13 6.70 14.55
C ASP A 351 12.94 5.69 13.40
N PRO A 352 11.70 5.43 12.93
CA PRO A 352 11.47 4.56 11.79
C PRO A 352 11.98 5.15 10.47
N GLN A 353 12.29 6.46 10.44
CA GLN A 353 12.75 7.21 9.28
C GLN A 353 11.77 7.03 8.12
N LEU A 354 10.52 7.46 8.30
CA LEU A 354 9.50 7.34 7.25
C LEU A 354 9.87 8.22 6.05
N ASP A 355 9.72 7.66 4.85
CA ASP A 355 9.83 8.41 3.60
C ASP A 355 8.52 9.15 3.24
N ALA A 356 8.48 9.75 2.05
CA ALA A 356 7.32 10.52 1.57
C ALA A 356 6.06 9.67 1.32
N GLU A 357 6.18 8.35 1.26
CA GLU A 357 5.07 7.40 1.12
C GLU A 357 4.82 6.63 2.44
N TYR A 358 5.36 7.12 3.57
CA TYR A 358 5.21 6.54 4.90
C TYR A 358 5.80 5.13 5.06
N ARG A 359 6.82 4.80 4.25
CA ARG A 359 7.58 3.55 4.37
C ARG A 359 8.77 3.73 5.30
N PRO A 360 9.02 2.81 6.24
CA PRO A 360 10.16 2.91 7.15
C PRO A 360 11.49 2.58 6.47
N LEU A 361 12.44 3.51 6.53
CA LEU A 361 13.80 3.26 6.03
C LEU A 361 14.66 2.52 7.05
N TYR A 362 14.36 2.67 8.34
CA TYR A 362 15.05 1.94 9.40
C TYR A 362 14.71 0.45 9.34
N GLY A 363 15.72 -0.40 9.05
CA GLY A 363 15.55 -1.84 8.82
C GLY A 363 14.65 -2.58 9.84
N PRO A 364 14.87 -2.45 11.15
CA PRO A 364 14.00 -3.09 12.14
C PRO A 364 12.55 -2.62 12.15
N ALA A 365 12.22 -1.44 11.60
CA ALA A 365 10.85 -0.94 11.48
C ALA A 365 10.13 -1.47 10.21
N ARG A 366 10.87 -1.97 9.20
CA ARG A 366 10.32 -2.50 7.92
C ARG A 366 9.37 -3.69 8.06
N ALA A 367 9.39 -4.38 9.20
CA ALA A 367 8.48 -5.48 9.48
C ALA A 367 7.08 -5.02 9.98
N TYR A 368 6.82 -3.71 10.05
CA TYR A 368 5.62 -3.15 10.66
C TYR A 368 4.95 -2.11 9.76
N GLY A 369 3.66 -1.86 10.01
CA GLY A 369 2.91 -0.81 9.32
C GLY A 369 2.37 -1.22 7.95
N ALA A 370 1.82 -0.23 7.25
CA ALA A 370 1.06 -0.38 6.01
C ALA A 370 1.85 -1.04 4.87
N HIS A 371 3.17 -0.87 4.91
CA HIS A 371 4.09 -1.27 3.85
C HIS A 371 4.97 -2.46 4.26
N ALA A 372 4.62 -3.20 5.30
CA ALA A 372 5.40 -4.36 5.70
C ALA A 372 5.30 -5.47 4.64
N PRO A 373 6.41 -6.13 4.24
CA PRO A 373 6.38 -7.20 3.22
C PRO A 373 5.47 -8.38 3.57
N ALA A 374 5.22 -8.62 4.85
CA ALA A 374 4.36 -9.71 5.33
C ALA A 374 2.88 -9.31 5.49
N MET A 375 2.51 -8.06 5.14
CA MET A 375 1.16 -7.52 5.32
C MET A 375 0.14 -8.26 4.43
N GLU A 376 0.43 -8.41 3.14
CA GLU A 376 -0.51 -9.03 2.19
C GLU A 376 -0.75 -10.50 2.50
N ALA A 377 0.30 -11.23 2.90
CA ALA A 377 0.16 -12.62 3.37
C ALA A 377 -0.67 -12.72 4.66
N ALA A 378 -0.67 -11.70 5.50
CA ALA A 378 -1.52 -11.65 6.70
C ALA A 378 -2.97 -11.24 6.39
N TRP A 379 -3.21 -10.56 5.26
CA TRP A 379 -4.53 -10.19 4.75
C TRP A 379 -5.26 -11.36 4.09
N GLU A 380 -4.55 -12.27 3.43
CA GLU A 380 -5.11 -13.40 2.66
C GLU A 380 -6.21 -14.20 3.39
N PRO A 381 -6.10 -14.55 4.69
CA PRO A 381 -7.14 -15.31 5.37
C PRO A 381 -8.49 -14.59 5.49
N TYR A 382 -8.52 -13.27 5.29
CA TYR A 382 -9.72 -12.45 5.41
C TYR A 382 -10.41 -12.23 4.06
N THR A 383 -9.79 -12.54 2.92
CA THR A 383 -10.37 -12.22 1.60
C THR A 383 -11.69 -12.95 1.34
N ASP A 384 -11.90 -14.10 1.98
CA ASP A 384 -13.15 -14.86 1.89
C ASP A 384 -14.34 -14.14 2.54
N TRP A 385 -14.10 -13.23 3.50
CA TRP A 385 -15.17 -12.45 4.14
C TRP A 385 -15.89 -11.54 3.15
N PHE A 386 -15.19 -11.05 2.13
CA PHE A 386 -15.72 -10.14 1.10
C PHE A 386 -15.29 -10.61 -0.29
N ALA A 387 -15.36 -11.92 -0.53
CA ALA A 387 -14.80 -12.60 -1.71
C ALA A 387 -15.23 -11.96 -3.04
N TRP A 388 -16.50 -11.54 -3.16
CA TRP A 388 -16.98 -10.85 -4.36
C TRP A 388 -16.29 -9.50 -4.55
N ALA A 389 -16.22 -8.68 -3.50
CA ALA A 389 -15.61 -7.35 -3.57
C ALA A 389 -14.09 -7.44 -3.77
N TRP A 390 -13.43 -8.42 -3.15
CA TRP A 390 -12.01 -8.71 -3.35
C TRP A 390 -11.70 -9.10 -4.81
N ALA A 391 -12.47 -10.02 -5.38
CA ALA A 391 -12.30 -10.42 -6.78
C ALA A 391 -12.46 -9.22 -7.74
N LYS A 392 -13.40 -8.31 -7.43
CA LYS A 392 -13.57 -7.06 -8.20
C LYS A 392 -12.43 -6.07 -8.00
N ALA A 393 -11.89 -5.95 -6.79
CA ALA A 393 -10.74 -5.08 -6.55
C ALA A 393 -9.51 -5.55 -7.34
N LEU A 394 -9.26 -6.86 -7.41
CA LEU A 394 -8.14 -7.43 -8.18
C LEU A 394 -8.26 -7.21 -9.70
N GLU A 395 -9.45 -6.93 -10.24
CA GLU A 395 -9.59 -6.52 -11.65
C GLU A 395 -8.99 -5.11 -11.89
N TYR A 396 -8.98 -4.26 -10.85
CA TYR A 396 -8.56 -2.86 -10.93
C TYR A 396 -7.17 -2.60 -10.39
N GLU A 397 -6.68 -3.48 -9.53
CA GLU A 397 -5.47 -3.30 -8.77
C GLU A 397 -4.22 -3.48 -9.64
N PRO A 398 -3.30 -2.50 -9.66
CA PRO A 398 -1.96 -2.74 -10.19
C PRO A 398 -1.17 -3.62 -9.22
N ASP A 399 -0.33 -4.49 -9.79
CA ASP A 399 0.48 -5.46 -9.05
C ASP A 399 1.95 -5.25 -9.46
N ALA A 400 2.75 -4.69 -8.57
CA ALA A 400 4.19 -4.59 -8.77
C ALA A 400 4.84 -5.96 -8.55
N VAL A 401 5.66 -6.40 -9.49
CA VAL A 401 6.45 -7.62 -9.34
C VAL A 401 7.91 -7.30 -9.59
N ALA A 402 8.68 -7.13 -8.52
CA ALA A 402 10.11 -6.83 -8.56
C ALA A 402 10.93 -8.02 -9.10
N GLY A 403 10.37 -9.23 -9.12
CA GLY A 403 10.99 -10.44 -9.66
C GLY A 403 11.97 -11.09 -8.68
N GLY A 404 13.10 -11.58 -9.21
CA GLY A 404 14.16 -12.20 -8.40
C GLY A 404 13.84 -13.62 -7.89
N GLU A 405 14.61 -14.18 -6.95
CA GLU A 405 15.84 -13.65 -6.34
C GLU A 405 16.93 -13.31 -7.37
N TYR A 406 17.67 -12.23 -7.12
CA TYR A 406 18.78 -11.78 -7.96
C TYR A 406 20.14 -12.15 -7.36
N ARG A 407 21.10 -12.48 -8.23
CA ARG A 407 22.48 -12.79 -7.83
C ARG A 407 23.46 -12.22 -8.84
N VAL A 408 24.51 -11.57 -8.35
CA VAL A 408 25.59 -11.03 -9.19
C VAL A 408 26.95 -11.39 -8.61
N ALA A 409 27.85 -11.85 -9.48
CA ALA A 409 29.24 -12.09 -9.14
C ALA A 409 30.12 -10.99 -9.74
N PRO A 410 31.35 -10.81 -9.23
CA PRO A 410 32.30 -9.86 -9.80
C PRO A 410 32.53 -10.06 -11.28
N GLY A 411 32.53 -8.95 -12.03
CA GLY A 411 32.67 -8.94 -13.49
C GLY A 411 31.45 -9.44 -14.27
N LEU A 412 30.33 -9.73 -13.58
CA LEU A 412 29.05 -10.06 -14.20
C LEU A 412 28.07 -8.88 -14.11
N THR A 413 26.99 -9.00 -14.88
CA THR A 413 25.84 -8.11 -14.88
C THR A 413 24.63 -8.88 -14.37
N VAL A 414 23.80 -8.23 -13.57
CA VAL A 414 22.46 -8.69 -13.21
C VAL A 414 21.44 -7.91 -14.02
N ARG A 415 20.36 -8.60 -14.41
CA ARG A 415 19.20 -7.98 -15.03
C ARG A 415 18.02 -8.07 -14.07
N LEU A 416 17.59 -6.92 -13.57
CA LEU A 416 16.33 -6.77 -12.87
C LEU A 416 15.20 -6.80 -13.91
N ASP A 417 14.12 -7.50 -13.61
CA ASP A 417 13.03 -7.74 -14.56
C ASP A 417 11.67 -7.64 -13.88
N ALA A 418 10.96 -6.56 -14.20
CA ALA A 418 9.62 -6.26 -13.69
C ALA A 418 8.51 -6.59 -14.70
N ALA A 419 8.79 -7.38 -15.74
CA ALA A 419 7.82 -7.69 -16.81
C ALA A 419 6.62 -8.52 -16.33
N ALA A 420 6.66 -9.05 -15.10
CA ALA A 420 5.52 -9.70 -14.47
C ALA A 420 4.55 -8.72 -13.81
N SER A 421 4.93 -7.44 -13.65
CA SER A 421 4.06 -6.40 -13.11
C SER A 421 2.82 -6.19 -13.99
N THR A 422 1.68 -5.89 -13.39
CA THR A 422 0.42 -5.61 -14.11
C THR A 422 -0.18 -4.27 -13.71
N ALA A 423 -0.89 -3.64 -14.65
CA ALA A 423 -1.48 -2.31 -14.48
C ALA A 423 -2.88 -2.33 -13.86
N GLY A 424 -3.54 -3.50 -13.81
CA GLY A 424 -4.98 -3.60 -13.61
C GLY A 424 -5.78 -3.21 -14.87
N SER A 425 -7.09 -3.12 -14.72
CA SER A 425 -8.02 -2.70 -15.77
C SER A 425 -9.06 -1.73 -15.24
N GLY A 426 -9.74 -1.01 -16.13
CA GLY A 426 -10.70 0.00 -15.77
C GLY A 426 -12.01 -0.11 -16.52
N SER A 427 -12.88 0.88 -16.30
CA SER A 427 -14.20 0.91 -16.93
C SER A 427 -14.14 1.25 -18.42
N TYR A 428 -13.00 1.73 -18.91
CA TYR A 428 -12.82 2.20 -20.29
C TYR A 428 -11.81 1.37 -21.09
N GLY A 429 -11.14 0.41 -20.45
CA GLY A 429 -10.17 -0.48 -21.08
C GLY A 429 -9.13 -0.97 -20.06
N ASP A 430 -8.13 -1.71 -20.54
CA ASP A 430 -6.97 -2.08 -19.72
C ASP A 430 -6.13 -0.83 -19.42
N HIS A 431 -5.60 -0.76 -18.21
CA HIS A 431 -4.64 0.27 -17.81
C HIS A 431 -3.25 -0.06 -18.35
N THR A 432 -2.34 0.92 -18.28
CA THR A 432 -0.94 0.75 -18.65
C THR A 432 -0.01 1.20 -17.54
N ILE A 433 1.08 0.45 -17.34
CA ILE A 433 2.16 0.92 -16.47
C ILE A 433 2.87 2.07 -17.18
N THR A 434 2.82 3.25 -16.56
CA THR A 434 3.40 4.49 -17.10
C THR A 434 4.82 4.72 -16.63
N SER A 435 5.23 4.12 -15.50
CA SER A 435 6.60 4.21 -14.99
C SER A 435 7.01 2.97 -14.19
N TRP A 436 8.27 2.57 -14.35
CA TRP A 436 9.00 1.68 -13.45
C TRP A 436 10.20 2.46 -12.92
N THR A 437 10.28 2.59 -11.61
CA THR A 437 11.38 3.23 -10.91
C THR A 437 11.90 2.26 -9.87
N TRP A 438 13.21 2.23 -9.67
CA TRP A 438 13.88 1.29 -8.78
C TRP A 438 14.63 2.02 -7.68
N ASP A 439 14.54 1.47 -6.47
CA ASP A 439 15.36 1.78 -5.30
C ASP A 439 16.31 0.59 -5.10
N ILE A 440 17.53 0.71 -5.58
CA ILE A 440 18.54 -0.35 -5.60
C ILE A 440 19.41 -0.28 -4.34
N ASP A 441 19.73 0.91 -3.85
CA ASP A 441 20.56 1.10 -2.67
C ASP A 441 19.79 1.01 -1.34
N GLY A 442 18.46 0.98 -1.39
CA GLY A 442 17.57 0.75 -0.27
C GLY A 442 17.37 1.98 0.61
N ASP A 443 17.64 3.19 0.09
CA ASP A 443 17.49 4.46 0.79
C ASP A 443 16.04 4.99 0.80
N GLY A 444 15.11 4.33 0.09
CA GLY A 444 13.70 4.69 -0.01
C GLY A 444 13.35 5.64 -1.14
N VAL A 445 14.34 6.14 -1.87
CA VAL A 445 14.17 7.01 -3.02
C VAL A 445 14.28 6.16 -4.28
N PHE A 446 13.24 6.21 -5.11
CA PHE A 446 13.15 5.40 -6.32
C PHE A 446 13.77 6.15 -7.50
N ASP A 447 15.04 6.53 -7.40
CA ASP A 447 15.76 7.32 -8.39
C ASP A 447 17.04 6.67 -8.93
N ASP A 448 17.39 5.46 -8.47
CA ASP A 448 18.60 4.74 -8.89
C ASP A 448 18.55 4.25 -10.33
N ALA A 449 17.37 3.76 -10.76
CA ALA A 449 17.16 3.32 -12.13
C ALA A 449 15.69 3.43 -12.55
N SER A 450 15.45 3.40 -13.86
CA SER A 450 14.10 3.36 -14.42
C SER A 450 14.01 2.44 -15.63
N GLY A 451 12.82 1.86 -15.82
CA GLY A 451 12.52 0.91 -16.89
C GLY A 451 12.05 -0.44 -16.37
N GLU A 452 11.24 -1.12 -17.19
CA GLU A 452 10.72 -2.47 -16.91
C GLU A 452 11.85 -3.48 -16.69
N THR A 453 12.98 -3.30 -17.40
CA THR A 453 14.18 -4.11 -17.21
C THR A 453 15.38 -3.19 -17.04
N VAL A 454 16.26 -3.53 -16.09
CA VAL A 454 17.46 -2.75 -15.75
C VAL A 454 18.66 -3.70 -15.71
N GLU A 455 19.74 -3.37 -16.42
CA GLU A 455 21.00 -4.11 -16.37
C GLU A 455 22.02 -3.36 -15.53
N LEU A 456 22.55 -4.00 -14.49
CA LEU A 456 23.53 -3.44 -13.56
C LEU A 456 24.74 -4.36 -13.48
N SER A 457 25.93 -3.82 -13.72
CA SER A 457 27.16 -4.56 -13.46
C SER A 457 27.45 -4.61 -11.96
N PHE A 458 28.29 -5.57 -11.55
CA PHE A 458 28.84 -5.60 -10.19
C PHE A 458 29.47 -4.25 -9.78
N ASP A 459 30.16 -3.58 -10.72
CA ASP A 459 30.83 -2.31 -10.46
C ASP A 459 29.83 -1.16 -10.28
N ASP A 460 28.69 -1.19 -10.99
CA ASP A 460 27.61 -0.20 -10.82
C ASP A 460 27.02 -0.29 -9.40
N LEU A 461 26.76 -1.51 -8.93
CA LEU A 461 26.24 -1.75 -7.57
C LEU A 461 27.25 -1.35 -6.49
N ALA A 462 28.54 -1.62 -6.70
CA ALA A 462 29.58 -1.16 -5.79
C ALA A 462 29.70 0.37 -5.77
N ALA A 463 29.49 1.04 -6.92
CA ALA A 463 29.48 2.50 -7.00
C ALA A 463 28.28 3.15 -6.29
N MET A 464 27.15 2.43 -6.20
CA MET A 464 25.99 2.77 -5.36
C MET A 464 26.23 2.48 -3.87
N GLY A 465 27.39 1.92 -3.50
CA GLY A 465 27.75 1.66 -2.10
C GLY A 465 27.32 0.30 -1.57
N LEU A 466 26.77 -0.58 -2.40
CA LEU A 466 26.41 -1.93 -1.98
C LEU A 466 27.65 -2.83 -1.90
N SER A 467 27.86 -3.42 -0.74
CA SER A 467 28.94 -4.40 -0.51
C SER A 467 28.49 -5.83 -0.81
N PRO A 468 29.39 -6.82 -0.89
CA PRO A 468 28.99 -8.22 -0.85
C PRO A 468 28.03 -8.53 0.31
N GLY A 469 26.98 -9.30 0.04
CA GLY A 469 25.86 -9.52 0.96
C GLY A 469 24.51 -9.57 0.25
N THR A 470 23.44 -9.78 1.02
CA THR A 470 22.07 -9.69 0.52
C THR A 470 21.51 -8.31 0.87
N HIS A 471 20.98 -7.64 -0.15
CA HIS A 471 20.32 -6.34 -0.07
C HIS A 471 18.90 -6.47 -0.59
N GLN A 472 18.04 -5.57 -0.14
CA GLN A 472 16.66 -5.51 -0.60
C GLN A 472 16.57 -4.40 -1.63
N VAL A 473 16.08 -4.72 -2.84
CA VAL A 473 15.82 -3.74 -3.90
C VAL A 473 14.32 -3.54 -4.06
N GLY A 474 13.89 -2.29 -4.18
CA GLY A 474 12.50 -1.90 -4.38
C GLY A 474 12.19 -1.64 -5.84
N LEU A 475 11.03 -2.12 -6.29
CA LEU A 475 10.37 -1.68 -7.50
C LEU A 475 9.16 -0.82 -7.12
N ARG A 476 9.00 0.32 -7.78
CA ARG A 476 7.78 1.12 -7.73
C ARG A 476 7.24 1.28 -9.14
N ILE A 477 5.97 0.90 -9.32
CA ILE A 477 5.25 1.12 -10.57
C ILE A 477 4.20 2.20 -10.39
N SER A 478 3.91 2.94 -11.46
CA SER A 478 2.72 3.78 -11.53
C SER A 478 1.88 3.29 -12.69
N SER A 479 0.64 2.91 -12.40
CA SER A 479 -0.36 2.60 -13.40
C SER A 479 -1.13 3.86 -13.75
N ASP A 480 -1.39 4.09 -15.04
CA ASP A 480 -2.45 5.04 -15.39
C ASP A 480 -3.78 4.54 -14.82
N THR A 481 -4.63 5.47 -14.45
CA THR A 481 -6.05 5.17 -14.35
C THR A 481 -6.78 6.18 -15.18
N GLU A 482 -8.10 6.03 -15.30
CA GLU A 482 -8.89 7.04 -15.97
C GLU A 482 -8.93 8.38 -15.21
N TYR A 483 -8.43 8.43 -13.97
CA TYR A 483 -8.45 9.62 -13.12
C TYR A 483 -7.09 9.84 -12.47
N ASP A 484 -6.91 9.41 -11.23
CA ASP A 484 -5.67 9.58 -10.48
C ASP A 484 -4.78 8.32 -10.63
N PRO A 485 -3.49 8.46 -10.97
CA PRO A 485 -2.58 7.33 -11.06
C PRO A 485 -2.52 6.55 -9.74
N ILE A 486 -2.48 5.23 -9.85
CA ILE A 486 -2.28 4.35 -8.70
C ILE A 486 -0.83 3.87 -8.71
N VAL A 487 -0.25 3.84 -7.52
CA VAL A 487 1.10 3.34 -7.29
C VAL A 487 1.01 2.03 -6.53
N ASP A 488 1.85 1.09 -6.95
CA ASP A 488 2.13 -0.14 -6.23
C ASP A 488 3.63 -0.40 -6.24
N TRP A 489 4.10 -1.21 -5.30
CA TRP A 489 5.52 -1.46 -5.12
C TRP A 489 5.75 -2.86 -4.59
N ASP A 490 6.93 -3.40 -4.86
CA ASP A 490 7.36 -4.72 -4.44
C ASP A 490 8.85 -4.71 -4.10
N LEU A 491 9.30 -5.69 -3.32
CA LEU A 491 10.68 -5.84 -2.90
C LEU A 491 11.23 -7.19 -3.36
N ALA A 492 12.45 -7.19 -3.87
CA ALA A 492 13.19 -8.39 -4.21
C ALA A 492 14.55 -8.44 -3.49
N ASP A 493 15.05 -9.64 -3.25
CA ASP A 493 16.40 -9.84 -2.72
C ASP A 493 17.45 -9.82 -3.84
N LEU A 494 18.50 -9.00 -3.66
CA LEU A 494 19.71 -8.96 -4.48
C LEU A 494 20.91 -9.43 -3.66
N THR A 495 21.49 -10.57 -4.04
CA THR A 495 22.71 -11.07 -3.42
C THR A 495 23.94 -10.74 -4.27
N ILE A 496 24.79 -9.87 -3.74
CA ILE A 496 26.10 -9.54 -4.29
C ILE A 496 27.13 -10.52 -3.73
N LEU A 497 27.73 -11.33 -4.59
CA LEU A 497 28.72 -12.33 -4.19
C LEU A 497 30.08 -11.67 -4.01
N ALA A 498 30.80 -12.08 -2.95
CA ALA A 498 32.15 -11.60 -2.72
C ALA A 498 33.11 -12.07 -3.84
N VAL A 499 34.07 -11.21 -4.19
CA VAL A 499 35.24 -11.63 -4.97
C VAL A 499 36.10 -12.50 -4.08
N LEU A 500 36.21 -13.79 -4.39
CA LEU A 500 37.23 -14.64 -3.78
C LEU A 500 38.55 -14.38 -4.48
N ILE A 501 39.29 -13.37 -4.03
CA ILE A 501 40.68 -13.15 -4.46
C ILE A 501 41.58 -13.93 -3.50
N THR A 502 42.25 -14.97 -3.99
CA THR A 502 43.23 -15.72 -3.19
C THR A 502 44.27 -14.77 -2.59
N GLY A 503 44.28 -14.61 -1.27
CA GLY A 503 45.11 -13.60 -0.61
C GLY A 503 44.34 -12.48 0.09
N ASP A 504 43.07 -12.27 -0.24
CA ASP A 504 42.18 -11.27 0.36
C ASP A 504 41.41 -11.92 1.53
N VAL A 505 41.94 -11.77 2.74
CA VAL A 505 41.42 -12.44 3.93
C VAL A 505 40.11 -11.78 4.39
N ASN A 506 40.00 -10.45 4.25
CA ASN A 506 38.87 -9.68 4.75
C ASN A 506 37.76 -9.48 3.69
N LEU A 507 37.96 -9.97 2.46
CA LEU A 507 37.03 -9.90 1.33
C LEU A 507 36.70 -8.45 0.94
N ASP A 508 37.64 -7.52 1.11
CA ASP A 508 37.50 -6.11 0.72
C ASP A 508 37.83 -5.84 -0.76
N ALA A 509 38.01 -6.93 -1.52
CA ALA A 509 38.44 -7.00 -2.91
C ALA A 509 39.87 -6.51 -3.15
N LYS A 510 40.70 -6.37 -2.11
CA LYS A 510 42.08 -5.90 -2.21
C LYS A 510 43.02 -6.85 -1.47
N VAL A 511 44.07 -7.31 -2.14
CA VAL A 511 45.14 -8.06 -1.46
C VAL A 511 46.22 -7.09 -1.01
N ASN A 512 46.19 -6.73 0.27
CA ASN A 512 47.04 -5.70 0.84
C ASN A 512 47.67 -6.10 2.19
N VAL A 513 48.30 -5.13 2.87
CA VAL A 513 49.01 -5.37 4.14
C VAL A 513 48.08 -5.82 5.26
N THR A 514 46.80 -5.47 5.20
CA THR A 514 45.78 -5.90 6.16
C THR A 514 45.60 -7.41 6.09
N ASP A 515 45.51 -7.97 4.89
CA ASP A 515 45.36 -9.41 4.65
C ASP A 515 46.60 -10.19 5.06
N LEU A 516 47.78 -9.66 4.71
CA LEU A 516 49.05 -10.22 5.15
C LEU A 516 49.14 -10.24 6.68
N GLY A 517 48.63 -9.19 7.33
CA GLY A 517 48.53 -9.13 8.79
C GLY A 517 47.65 -10.23 9.37
N ALA A 518 46.49 -10.49 8.76
CA ALA A 518 45.56 -11.53 9.19
C ALA A 518 46.12 -12.95 8.99
N LEU A 519 46.76 -13.22 7.85
CA LEU A 519 47.49 -14.49 7.62
C LEU A 519 48.64 -14.65 8.63
N ALA A 520 49.44 -13.60 8.83
CA ALA A 520 50.58 -13.65 9.75
C ALA A 520 50.16 -13.88 11.20
N ALA A 521 49.01 -13.33 11.62
CA ALA A 521 48.46 -13.53 12.96
C ALA A 521 48.07 -14.99 13.24
N ASN A 522 47.77 -15.76 12.20
CA ASN A 522 47.36 -17.16 12.27
C ASN A 522 48.45 -18.12 11.74
N TRP A 523 49.69 -17.66 11.57
CA TRP A 523 50.77 -18.46 11.00
C TRP A 523 50.98 -19.77 11.78
N GLN A 524 51.07 -20.89 11.05
CA GLN A 524 51.16 -22.27 11.56
C GLN A 524 49.92 -22.78 12.33
N ALA A 525 48.83 -22.01 12.35
CA ALA A 525 47.56 -22.53 12.84
C ALA A 525 47.16 -23.76 12.01
N ASN A 526 46.70 -24.81 12.71
CA ASN A 526 46.29 -26.08 12.11
C ASN A 526 45.09 -26.62 12.87
N GLY A 527 44.13 -27.20 12.13
CA GLY A 527 42.92 -27.77 12.71
C GLY A 527 41.71 -27.61 11.81
N PRO A 528 40.67 -28.44 11.97
CA PRO A 528 39.47 -28.41 11.12
C PRO A 528 38.71 -27.07 11.13
N GLU A 529 38.96 -26.22 12.13
CA GLU A 529 38.43 -24.85 12.25
C GLU A 529 39.19 -23.80 11.42
N ILE A 530 40.38 -24.14 10.93
CA ILE A 530 41.21 -23.26 10.09
C ILE A 530 40.67 -23.25 8.66
N GLY A 531 40.59 -22.05 8.09
CA GLY A 531 40.05 -21.82 6.75
C GLY A 531 40.33 -20.40 6.29
N TRP A 532 39.63 -19.93 5.26
CA TRP A 532 39.91 -18.65 4.58
C TRP A 532 40.11 -17.45 5.51
N GLY A 533 39.23 -17.25 6.49
CA GLY A 533 39.32 -16.12 7.44
C GLY A 533 40.55 -16.15 8.37
N HIS A 534 41.25 -17.29 8.43
CA HIS A 534 42.52 -17.44 9.12
C HIS A 534 43.73 -17.29 8.16
N GLY A 535 43.50 -17.08 6.87
CA GLY A 535 44.55 -17.02 5.85
C GLY A 535 44.97 -18.39 5.30
N ASP A 536 44.15 -19.44 5.44
CA ASP A 536 44.31 -20.69 4.69
C ASP A 536 43.57 -20.56 3.35
N PHE A 537 44.34 -20.31 2.29
CA PHE A 537 43.81 -20.13 0.94
C PHE A 537 43.89 -21.41 0.10
N THR A 538 44.57 -22.44 0.60
CA THR A 538 44.69 -23.74 -0.06
C THR A 538 43.68 -24.77 0.43
N ALA A 539 42.95 -24.43 1.49
CA ALA A 539 41.94 -25.25 2.14
C ALA A 539 42.50 -26.59 2.65
N ASP A 540 43.76 -26.60 3.06
CA ASP A 540 44.42 -27.77 3.65
C ASP A 540 44.34 -27.77 5.20
N HIS A 541 43.65 -26.78 5.77
CA HIS A 541 43.47 -26.55 7.20
C HIS A 541 44.78 -26.19 7.93
N ILE A 542 45.80 -25.67 7.22
CA ILE A 542 47.10 -25.27 7.78
C ILE A 542 47.55 -23.94 7.18
N VAL A 543 47.64 -22.87 7.98
CA VAL A 543 48.18 -21.58 7.50
C VAL A 543 49.71 -21.66 7.39
N ASN A 544 50.24 -21.70 6.18
CA ASN A 544 51.67 -21.89 5.94
C ASN A 544 52.22 -21.14 4.72
N ILE A 545 53.44 -21.49 4.31
CA ILE A 545 54.15 -20.84 3.19
C ILE A 545 53.42 -20.99 1.86
N THR A 546 52.60 -22.02 1.70
CA THR A 546 51.80 -22.26 0.51
C THR A 546 50.70 -21.21 0.39
N ASP A 547 50.04 -20.86 1.50
CA ASP A 547 49.03 -19.78 1.54
C ASP A 547 49.65 -18.40 1.34
N LEU A 548 50.82 -18.15 1.94
CA LEU A 548 51.56 -16.91 1.68
C LEU A 548 51.96 -16.81 0.19
N GLY A 549 52.35 -17.93 -0.43
CA GLY A 549 52.64 -17.98 -1.87
C GLY A 549 51.39 -17.74 -2.73
N ALA A 550 50.24 -18.26 -2.29
CA ALA A 550 48.95 -18.05 -2.93
C ALA A 550 48.54 -16.56 -2.85
N MET A 551 48.69 -15.92 -1.69
CA MET A 551 48.48 -14.48 -1.48
C MET A 551 49.44 -13.63 -2.33
N ALA A 552 50.73 -13.97 -2.32
CA ALA A 552 51.75 -13.21 -3.06
C ALA A 552 51.47 -13.15 -4.56
N SER A 553 50.84 -14.20 -5.11
CA SER A 553 50.46 -14.26 -6.53
C SER A 553 49.38 -13.23 -6.91
N ASN A 554 48.64 -12.72 -5.92
CA ASN A 554 47.61 -11.70 -6.11
C ASN A 554 47.96 -10.40 -5.36
N TRP A 555 49.20 -10.21 -4.91
CA TRP A 555 49.58 -9.03 -4.16
C TRP A 555 49.28 -7.75 -4.93
N GLN A 556 48.61 -6.79 -4.26
CA GLN A 556 48.12 -5.52 -4.83
C GLN A 556 47.03 -5.64 -5.90
N VAL A 557 46.44 -6.82 -6.12
CA VAL A 557 45.17 -6.91 -6.84
C VAL A 557 44.12 -6.07 -6.09
N GLY A 558 43.34 -5.27 -6.81
CA GLY A 558 42.30 -4.38 -6.26
C GLY A 558 42.79 -3.08 -5.63
N VAL A 559 44.11 -2.85 -5.52
CA VAL A 559 44.66 -1.61 -4.95
C VAL A 559 44.86 -0.58 -6.08
N GLU A 560 44.18 0.58 -5.98
CA GLU A 560 44.41 1.67 -6.93
C GLU A 560 45.87 2.12 -6.92
N ILE A 561 46.52 2.01 -8.08
CA ILE A 561 47.92 2.42 -8.24
C ILE A 561 47.91 3.93 -8.51
N ILE A 562 48.07 4.74 -7.45
CA ILE A 562 48.37 6.16 -7.64
C ILE A 562 49.71 6.23 -8.37
N SER A 563 49.68 6.67 -9.63
CA SER A 563 50.90 6.87 -10.42
C SER A 563 51.81 7.83 -9.66
N VAL A 564 52.97 7.35 -9.22
CA VAL A 564 53.96 8.19 -8.54
C VAL A 564 54.42 9.26 -9.54
N PRO A 565 54.26 10.57 -9.23
CA PRO A 565 54.75 11.63 -10.11
C PRO A 565 56.27 11.48 -10.32
N GLU A 566 56.73 11.57 -11.58
CA GLU A 566 58.15 11.47 -11.90
C GLU A 566 58.97 12.43 -11.03
N PRO A 567 60.14 12.01 -10.51
CA PRO A 567 60.90 12.83 -9.59
C PRO A 567 61.32 14.15 -10.25
N ALA A 568 61.19 15.25 -9.50
CA ALA A 568 61.54 16.62 -9.89
C ALA A 568 63.01 16.81 -10.34
N SER A 569 63.82 15.75 -10.39
CA SER A 569 65.16 15.71 -10.97
C SER A 569 65.16 16.08 -12.45
N ALA A 570 64.13 15.76 -13.23
CA ALA A 570 64.03 16.21 -14.64
C ALA A 570 63.83 17.74 -14.75
N ALA A 571 63.00 18.32 -13.88
CA ALA A 571 62.78 19.77 -13.81
C ALA A 571 64.02 20.52 -13.31
N LEU A 572 64.76 19.94 -12.35
CA LEU A 572 66.02 20.51 -11.85
C LEU A 572 67.16 20.45 -12.87
N LEU A 573 67.25 19.39 -13.68
CA LEU A 573 68.19 19.31 -14.81
C LEU A 573 67.87 20.34 -15.90
N ALA A 574 66.59 20.56 -16.21
CA ALA A 574 66.15 21.59 -17.16
C ALA A 574 66.46 23.01 -16.65
N LEU A 575 66.23 23.29 -15.35
CA LEU A 575 66.60 24.55 -14.72
C LEU A 575 68.12 24.77 -14.68
N GLY A 576 68.91 23.72 -14.39
CA GLY A 576 70.36 23.76 -14.44
C GLY A 576 70.90 24.06 -15.85
N ALA A 577 70.31 23.43 -16.87
CA ALA A 577 70.66 23.68 -18.27
C ALA A 577 70.33 25.12 -18.69
N LEU A 578 69.17 25.66 -18.28
CA LEU A 578 68.76 27.04 -18.56
C LEU A 578 69.68 28.08 -17.89
N VAL A 579 70.15 27.83 -16.67
CA VAL A 579 71.13 28.70 -15.97
C VAL A 579 72.49 28.68 -16.70
N MET A 580 72.91 27.53 -17.24
CA MET A 580 74.14 27.43 -18.03
C MET A 580 74.03 28.13 -19.40
N ILE A 581 72.87 28.06 -20.06
CA ILE A 581 72.61 28.79 -21.31
C ILE A 581 72.60 30.31 -21.07
N ARG A 582 71.99 30.78 -19.97
CA ARG A 582 71.94 32.21 -19.61
C ARG A 582 73.31 32.79 -19.22
N ARG A 583 74.26 31.95 -18.79
CA ARG A 583 75.66 32.35 -18.55
C ARG A 583 76.49 32.48 -19.83
N ARG A 584 76.13 31.78 -20.92
CA ARG A 584 76.84 31.86 -22.21
C ARG A 584 76.45 33.08 -23.05
N THR A 585 75.32 33.72 -22.79
CA THR A 585 74.86 34.91 -23.54
C THR A 585 75.26 36.26 -22.90
N ARG A 586 76.10 36.25 -21.86
CA ARG A 586 76.62 37.47 -21.17
C ARG A 586 78.16 37.58 -21.20
N ARG A 587 78.82 37.05 -22.23
CA ARG A 587 80.22 37.36 -22.54
C ARG A 587 80.37 37.75 -24.00
#